data_AF-A0A962KG44-F1
#
_entry.id   AF-A0A962KG44-F1
#
_cell.length_a   1.000
_cell.length_b   1.000
_cell.length_c   1.000
_cell.angle_alpha   90.00
_cell.angle_beta   90.00
_cell.angle_gamma   90.00
#
_symmetry.space_group_name_H-M   'P 1'
#
loop_
_entity.id
_entity.type
_entity.pdbx_description
1 polymer ?
#
loop_
_entity_poly.entity_id
_entity_poly.type
_entity_poly.pdbx_seq_one_letter_code
_entity_poly.pdbx_strand_id
1 'polypeptide(L)'
;WPVSFRPVVQGLSGAEQELLLGLVIKMIRQLQQRELIAPQRTCVSCRHFRENVAPDTDTPHYCAFVGAPMAERHLRVDCAEHEPAA
;
A
#
# COMPACT_ATOMS: atom_id res chain seq x y z
N TRP A 1 -15.07 -3.84 2.55
CA TRP A 1 -15.44 -2.41 2.47
C TRP A 1 -16.84 -2.31 1.86
N PRO A 2 -17.73 -1.44 2.37
CA PRO A 2 -19.10 -1.34 1.83
C PRO A 2 -19.11 -0.95 0.35
N VAL A 3 -19.96 -1.61 -0.44
CA VAL A 3 -20.11 -1.35 -1.90
C VAL A 3 -20.48 0.11 -2.21
N SER A 4 -21.13 0.80 -1.26
CA SER A 4 -21.52 2.21 -1.36
C SER A 4 -20.33 3.17 -1.51
N PHE A 5 -19.13 2.78 -1.12
CA PHE A 5 -17.96 3.66 -1.16
C PHE A 5 -17.30 3.73 -2.55
N ARG A 6 -17.54 2.74 -3.41
CA ARG A 6 -16.95 2.67 -4.75
C ARG A 6 -17.24 3.92 -5.60
N PRO A 7 -18.51 4.36 -5.78
CA PRO A 7 -18.79 5.56 -6.56
C PRO A 7 -18.20 6.84 -5.93
N VAL A 8 -18.07 6.89 -4.59
CA VAL A 8 -17.46 8.03 -3.90
C VAL A 8 -15.98 8.14 -4.25
N VAL A 9 -15.24 7.04 -4.18
CA VAL A 9 -13.81 7.02 -4.56
C VAL A 9 -13.62 7.27 -6.05
N GLN A 10 -14.51 6.74 -6.90
CA GLN A 10 -14.47 6.97 -8.34
C GLN A 10 -14.72 8.44 -8.74
N GLY A 11 -15.38 9.22 -7.88
CA GLY A 11 -15.57 10.66 -8.10
C GLY A 11 -14.34 11.51 -7.80
N LEU A 12 -13.31 10.95 -7.14
CA LEU A 12 -12.04 11.63 -6.87
C LEU A 12 -11.15 11.65 -8.12
N SER A 13 -10.34 12.70 -8.27
CA SER A 13 -9.27 12.74 -9.27
C SER A 13 -8.24 11.62 -9.04
N GLY A 14 -7.46 11.28 -10.07
CA GLY A 14 -6.41 10.25 -9.94
C GLY A 14 -5.41 10.55 -8.82
N ALA A 15 -5.02 11.82 -8.66
CA ALA A 15 -4.11 12.26 -7.60
C ALA A 15 -4.73 12.10 -6.20
N GLU A 16 -6.02 12.40 -6.05
CA GLU A 16 -6.73 12.21 -4.78
C GLU A 16 -6.90 10.73 -4.43
N GLN A 17 -7.15 9.87 -5.42
CA GLN A 17 -7.22 8.42 -5.20
C GLN A 17 -5.87 7.85 -4.75
N GLU A 18 -4.77 8.27 -5.38
CA GLU A 18 -3.41 7.85 -5.02
C GLU A 18 -3.03 8.36 -3.61
N LEU A 19 -3.33 9.62 -3.30
CA LEU A 19 -3.13 10.18 -1.96
C LEU A 19 -3.96 9.45 -0.90
N LEU A 20 -5.25 9.20 -1.17
CA LEU A 20 -6.13 8.47 -0.26
C LEU A 20 -5.60 7.06 0.03
N LEU A 21 -5.15 6.35 -1.01
CA LEU A 21 -4.56 5.02 -0.86
C LEU A 21 -3.32 5.06 0.04
N GLY A 22 -2.39 5.98 -0.22
CA GLY A 22 -1.18 6.15 0.60
C GLY A 22 -1.51 6.45 2.06
N LEU A 23 -2.49 7.32 2.32
CA LEU A 23 -2.96 7.62 3.68
C LEU A 23 -3.57 6.39 4.37
N VAL A 24 -4.40 5.61 3.67
CA VAL A 24 -4.99 4.38 4.21
C VAL A 24 -3.91 3.35 4.55
N ILE A 25 -2.95 3.13 3.68
CA ILE A 25 -1.82 2.22 3.92
C ILE A 25 -1.00 2.68 5.14
N LYS A 26 -0.71 3.98 5.22
CA LYS A 26 0.00 4.58 6.37
C LYS A 26 -0.76 4.37 7.68
N MET A 27 -2.07 4.59 7.69
CA MET A 27 -2.91 4.34 8.87
C MET A 27 -2.92 2.87 9.28
N ILE A 28 -3.08 1.94 8.32
CA ILE A 28 -3.04 0.50 8.60
C ILE A 28 -1.69 0.10 9.22
N ARG A 29 -0.56 0.54 8.63
CA ARG A 29 0.79 0.28 9.17
C ARG A 29 0.93 0.81 10.60
N GLN A 30 0.42 2.01 10.86
CA GLN A 30 0.44 2.65 12.18
C GLN A 30 -0.45 1.94 13.21
N LEU A 31 -1.56 1.33 12.80
CA LEU A 31 -2.40 0.50 13.67
C LEU A 31 -1.72 -0.83 14.00
N GLN A 32 -1.09 -1.47 13.00
CA GLN A 32 -0.33 -2.72 13.16
C GLN A 32 0.86 -2.56 14.10
N GLN A 33 1.67 -1.50 13.90
CA GLN A 33 2.84 -1.22 14.74
C GLN A 33 2.48 -0.93 16.21
N ARG A 34 1.24 -0.51 16.48
CA ARG A 34 0.70 -0.29 17.82
C ARG A 34 -0.08 -1.51 18.35
N GLU A 35 -0.10 -2.61 17.60
CA GLU A 35 -0.81 -3.85 17.94
C GLU A 35 -2.33 -3.65 18.15
N LEU A 36 -2.90 -2.59 17.56
CA LEU A 36 -4.32 -2.27 17.66
C LEU A 36 -5.19 -3.08 16.68
N ILE A 37 -4.55 -3.70 15.69
CA ILE A 37 -5.17 -4.64 14.75
C ILE A 37 -4.22 -5.81 14.49
N ALA A 38 -4.77 -6.96 14.11
CA ALA A 38 -3.97 -8.09 13.66
C ALA A 38 -3.13 -7.73 12.42
N PRO A 39 -1.96 -8.37 12.21
CA PRO A 39 -1.19 -8.22 10.99
C PRO A 39 -2.07 -8.40 9.74
N GLN A 40 -1.94 -7.46 8.79
CA GLN A 40 -2.64 -7.48 7.51
C GLN A 40 -1.63 -7.75 6.39
N ARG A 41 -2.11 -8.35 5.31
CA ARG A 41 -1.32 -8.71 4.13
C ARG A 41 -1.02 -7.50 3.22
N THR A 42 -0.65 -6.36 3.80
CA THR A 42 -0.37 -5.13 3.05
C THR A 42 1.01 -5.17 2.39
N CYS A 43 1.19 -4.54 1.23
CA CYS A 43 2.52 -4.47 0.60
C CYS A 43 3.59 -3.97 1.56
N VAL A 44 3.29 -2.95 2.36
CA VAL A 44 4.26 -2.33 3.31
C VAL A 44 4.67 -3.22 4.50
N SER A 45 3.99 -4.36 4.71
CA SER A 45 4.37 -5.38 5.70
C SER A 45 4.93 -6.66 5.05
N CYS A 46 5.03 -6.69 3.72
CA CYS A 46 5.53 -7.84 2.97
C CYS A 46 7.06 -7.86 2.95
N ARG A 47 7.66 -9.05 3.15
CA ARG A 47 9.12 -9.23 3.05
C ARG A 47 9.70 -8.86 1.68
N HIS A 48 8.89 -8.89 0.63
CA HIS A 48 9.30 -8.58 -0.73
C HIS A 48 9.32 -7.08 -1.02
N PHE A 49 8.65 -6.28 -0.20
CA PHE A 49 8.55 -4.84 -0.40
C PHE A 49 9.81 -4.13 0.10
N ARG A 50 10.33 -3.23 -0.73
CA ARG A 50 11.45 -2.35 -0.40
C ARG A 50 10.97 -0.92 -0.49
N GLU A 51 10.97 -0.25 0.65
CA GLU A 51 10.48 1.12 0.79
C GLU A 51 11.54 2.11 0.24
N ASN A 52 11.13 3.01 -0.65
CA ASN A 52 11.90 4.19 -1.05
C ASN A 52 13.35 3.91 -1.51
N VAL A 53 13.56 2.89 -2.34
CA VAL A 53 14.87 2.54 -2.91
C VAL A 53 15.31 3.49 -4.03
N ALA A 54 14.39 4.22 -4.63
CA ALA A 54 14.64 5.22 -5.67
C ALA A 54 13.95 6.56 -5.29
N PRO A 55 14.49 7.28 -4.29
CA PRO A 55 13.88 8.52 -3.82
C PRO A 55 13.77 9.54 -4.95
N ASP A 56 12.79 10.45 -4.82
CA ASP A 56 12.50 11.53 -5.78
C ASP A 56 12.11 11.07 -7.19
N THR A 57 11.67 9.81 -7.33
CA THR A 57 11.10 9.26 -8.58
C THR A 57 9.59 8.98 -8.43
N ASP A 58 8.90 8.82 -9.55
CA ASP A 58 7.47 8.43 -9.56
C ASP A 58 7.22 7.01 -9.07
N THR A 59 8.27 6.18 -8.98
CA THR A 59 8.21 4.77 -8.57
C THR A 59 9.25 4.47 -7.48
N PRO A 60 9.16 5.13 -6.31
CA PRO A 60 10.22 5.10 -5.33
C PRO A 60 10.38 3.75 -4.63
N HIS A 61 9.35 2.90 -4.65
CA HIS A 61 9.37 1.58 -4.01
C HIS A 61 9.75 0.48 -4.98
N TYR A 62 9.98 -0.72 -4.46
CA TYR A 62 10.27 -1.88 -5.30
C TYR A 62 9.66 -3.15 -4.70
N CYS A 63 9.08 -4.01 -5.55
CA CYS A 63 8.66 -5.35 -5.14
C CYS A 63 9.65 -6.38 -5.68
N ALA A 64 10.32 -7.09 -4.79
CA ALA A 64 11.28 -8.14 -5.15
C ALA A 64 10.63 -9.41 -5.70
N PHE A 65 9.34 -9.65 -5.44
CA PHE A 65 8.61 -10.79 -6.01
C PHE A 65 8.25 -10.54 -7.49
N VAL A 66 7.68 -9.38 -7.79
CA VAL A 66 7.33 -8.98 -9.18
C VAL A 66 8.59 -8.56 -9.96
N GLY A 67 9.61 -8.07 -9.27
CA GLY A 67 10.86 -7.61 -9.88
C GLY A 67 10.78 -6.20 -10.49
N ALA A 68 9.89 -5.33 -9.99
CA ALA A 68 9.59 -4.05 -10.62
C ALA A 68 9.50 -2.86 -9.63
N PRO A 69 9.83 -1.63 -10.08
CA PRO A 69 9.56 -0.38 -9.36
C PRO A 69 8.06 -0.15 -9.14
N MET A 70 7.70 0.47 -8.02
CA MET A 70 6.33 0.68 -7.58
C MET A 70 6.08 2.14 -7.18
N ALA A 71 5.01 2.72 -7.73
CA ALA A 71 4.39 3.95 -7.26
C ALA A 71 3.38 3.64 -6.14
N GLU A 72 2.88 4.68 -5.47
CA GLU A 72 1.84 4.55 -4.43
C GLU A 72 0.59 3.82 -4.96
N ARG A 73 0.12 4.17 -6.17
CA ARG A 73 -1.02 3.48 -6.82
C ARG A 73 -0.81 1.98 -7.09
N HIS A 74 0.42 1.48 -7.05
CA HIS A 74 0.71 0.05 -7.25
C HIS A 74 0.59 -0.75 -5.94
N LEU A 75 0.61 -0.08 -4.78
CA LEU A 75 0.54 -0.75 -3.49
C LEU A 75 -0.84 -1.38 -3.25
N ARG A 76 -0.84 -2.52 -2.57
CA ARG A 76 -2.07 -3.26 -2.26
C ARG A 76 -2.29 -3.32 -0.76
N VAL A 77 -3.54 -3.08 -0.36
CA VAL A 77 -4.01 -3.29 1.01
C VAL A 77 -4.17 -4.78 1.35
N ASP A 78 -4.43 -5.61 0.34
CA ASP A 78 -4.43 -7.08 0.41
C ASP A 78 -3.61 -7.61 -0.78
N CYS A 79 -2.34 -7.87 -0.53
CA CYS A 79 -1.38 -8.38 -1.50
C CYS A 79 -1.46 -9.92 -1.50
N ALA A 80 -1.73 -10.50 -2.67
CA ALA A 80 -1.85 -11.95 -2.81
C ALA A 80 -0.50 -12.65 -2.59
N GLU A 81 0.58 -11.97 -2.95
CA GLU A 81 1.98 -12.39 -2.84
C GLU A 81 2.60 -12.04 -1.49
N HIS A 82 1.79 -11.59 -0.52
CA HIS A 82 2.29 -11.22 0.79
C HIS A 82 2.94 -12.40 1.52
N GLU A 83 4.16 -12.18 1.98
CA GLU A 83 4.81 -13.01 2.98
C GLU A 83 5.28 -12.11 4.14
N PRO A 84 5.07 -12.49 5.41
CA PRO A 84 5.47 -11.69 6.56
C PRO A 84 6.97 -11.35 6.52
N ALA A 85 7.31 -10.07 6.72
CA ALA A 85 8.67 -9.69 7.07
C ALA A 85 9.00 -10.27 8.48
N ALA A 86 10.18 -10.88 8.61
CA ALA A 86 10.67 -11.43 9.88
C ALA A 86 11.03 -10.33 10.89
#